data_AF-A0A2S2KRP0-F1
#
_entry.id   AF-A0A2S2KRP0-F1
#
_cell.length_a   1.000
_cell.length_b   1.000
_cell.length_c   1.000
_cell.angle_alpha   90.00
_cell.angle_beta   90.00
_cell.angle_gamma   90.00
#
_symmetry.space_group_name_H-M   'P 1'
#
loop_
_entity.id
_entity.type
_entity.pdbx_description
1 polymer ?
#
loop_
_entity_poly.entity_id
_entity_poly.type
_entity_poly.pdbx_seq_one_letter_code
_entity_poly.pdbx_strand_id
1 'polypeptide(L)'
;MLRKNLFFSLGFILSILLISCPSLSFGEKDTVSVESFDVHYDIENGILESIFLDPDFIELLITMNTSSDGTFEITIPRNLLDAKFDASDDVFFILVDGFETDYVEINSDSNSRTLVIPFFSGDSVIDIIGTNAFNPFSTEPEIPSWIKNNAGWWADGQIDDTAFIQGIQYLITEGIMAIPQTESGVSSGNKIPSWIKNNAGWWADGQIDDTAFIQGIQYLVTNGILDV
;
A
#
# COMPACT_ATOMS: atom_id res chain seq x y z
N MET A 1 73.10 -32.91 -56.31
CA MET A 1 71.66 -32.69 -56.56
C MET A 1 70.88 -33.49 -55.53
N LEU A 2 69.77 -32.93 -55.01
CA LEU A 2 68.74 -33.51 -54.11
C LEU A 2 68.92 -33.39 -52.57
N ARG A 3 68.46 -32.21 -52.10
CA ARG A 3 67.52 -31.88 -51.01
C ARG A 3 67.53 -32.67 -49.68
N LYS A 4 67.87 -31.92 -48.63
CA LYS A 4 67.42 -32.05 -47.23
C LYS A 4 65.89 -31.90 -47.14
N ASN A 5 65.26 -32.54 -46.15
CA ASN A 5 64.12 -31.99 -45.41
C ASN A 5 64.07 -32.58 -44.00
N LEU A 6 64.30 -31.69 -43.02
CA LEU A 6 64.00 -31.86 -41.60
C LEU A 6 62.48 -31.81 -41.41
N PHE A 7 61.93 -32.68 -40.57
CA PHE A 7 60.61 -32.49 -39.98
C PHE A 7 60.79 -32.26 -38.47
N PHE A 8 60.55 -31.02 -38.04
CA PHE A 8 60.41 -30.63 -36.64
C PHE A 8 58.94 -30.86 -36.24
N SER A 9 58.68 -31.69 -35.23
CA SER A 9 57.36 -31.78 -34.61
C SER A 9 57.22 -30.66 -33.58
N LEU A 10 56.38 -29.66 -33.88
CA LEU A 10 56.00 -28.64 -32.91
C LEU A 10 54.65 -29.03 -32.30
N GLY A 11 54.69 -29.61 -31.10
CA GLY A 11 53.49 -29.86 -30.29
C GLY A 11 53.03 -28.55 -29.65
N PHE A 12 51.86 -28.06 -30.04
CA PHE A 12 51.23 -26.88 -29.45
C PHE A 12 50.37 -27.34 -28.27
N ILE A 13 50.83 -27.10 -27.03
CA ILE A 13 50.03 -27.32 -25.82
C ILE A 13 49.20 -26.05 -25.61
N LEU A 14 47.92 -26.10 -25.98
CA LEU A 14 46.95 -25.06 -25.66
C LEU A 14 46.54 -25.22 -24.19
N SER A 15 47.20 -24.46 -23.32
CA SER A 15 46.82 -24.36 -21.91
C SER A 15 45.63 -23.40 -21.81
N ILE A 16 44.44 -23.94 -21.55
CA ILE A 16 43.24 -23.15 -21.26
C ILE A 16 43.42 -22.60 -19.84
N LEU A 17 43.69 -21.31 -19.71
CA LEU A 17 43.50 -20.61 -18.45
C LEU A 17 41.99 -20.61 -18.15
N LEU A 18 41.58 -21.36 -17.13
CA LEU A 18 40.30 -21.15 -16.47
C LEU A 18 40.38 -19.79 -15.77
N ILE A 19 39.98 -18.74 -16.47
CA ILE A 19 39.68 -17.46 -15.81
C ILE A 19 38.46 -17.77 -14.93
N SER A 20 38.63 -17.78 -13.61
CA SER A 20 37.50 -17.69 -12.70
C SER A 20 36.85 -16.34 -12.97
N CYS A 21 35.80 -16.33 -13.80
CA CYS A 21 34.95 -15.17 -13.91
C CYS A 21 34.41 -14.94 -12.49
N PRO A 22 34.57 -13.74 -11.88
CA PRO A 22 33.76 -13.42 -10.72
C PRO A 22 32.30 -13.63 -11.15
N SER A 23 31.51 -14.31 -10.30
CA SER A 23 30.09 -14.46 -10.52
C SER A 23 29.52 -13.07 -10.78
N LEU A 24 29.06 -12.82 -12.00
CA LEU A 24 28.30 -11.63 -12.29
C LEU A 24 27.02 -11.76 -11.49
N SER A 25 26.90 -10.97 -10.41
CA SER A 25 25.61 -10.70 -9.79
C SER A 25 24.76 -10.04 -10.87
N PHE A 26 23.77 -10.77 -11.38
CA PHE A 26 22.77 -10.19 -12.25
C PHE A 26 21.71 -9.60 -11.34
N GLY A 27 21.61 -8.27 -11.33
CA GLY A 27 20.40 -7.61 -10.89
C GLY A 27 19.31 -7.80 -11.94
N GLU A 28 18.12 -8.25 -11.55
CA GLU A 28 16.94 -8.18 -12.42
C GLU A 28 16.23 -6.86 -12.16
N LYS A 29 16.17 -6.00 -13.18
CA LYS A 29 15.50 -4.70 -13.15
C LYS A 29 14.38 -4.70 -14.17
N ASP A 30 13.15 -4.55 -13.72
CA ASP A 30 11.97 -4.54 -14.59
C ASP A 30 10.77 -3.81 -13.96
N THR A 31 9.65 -3.82 -14.68
CA THR A 31 8.34 -3.33 -14.23
C THR A 31 7.34 -4.47 -14.21
N VAL A 32 6.55 -4.57 -13.13
CA VAL A 32 5.41 -5.48 -13.02
C VAL A 32 4.12 -4.69 -12.81
N SER A 33 3.03 -5.13 -13.45
CA SER A 33 1.71 -4.51 -13.24
C SER A 33 0.99 -5.20 -12.08
N VAL A 34 0.67 -4.43 -11.03
CA VAL A 34 -0.09 -4.88 -9.85
C VAL A 34 -1.39 -4.09 -9.80
N GLU A 35 -2.54 -4.74 -9.91
CA GLU A 35 -3.87 -4.09 -9.90
C GLU A 35 -4.03 -2.91 -10.89
N SER A 36 -3.31 -2.95 -12.03
CA SER A 36 -3.22 -1.89 -13.06
C SER A 36 -2.23 -0.74 -12.76
N PHE A 37 -1.45 -0.84 -11.69
CA PHE A 37 -0.36 0.07 -11.37
C PHE A 37 0.98 -0.51 -11.81
N ASP A 38 1.83 0.32 -12.41
CA ASP A 38 3.19 -0.07 -12.78
C ASP A 38 4.14 0.06 -11.58
N VAL A 39 4.60 -1.09 -11.08
CA VAL A 39 5.55 -1.20 -9.97
C VAL A 39 6.93 -1.50 -10.54
N HIS A 40 7.88 -0.61 -10.30
CA HIS A 40 9.26 -0.79 -10.77
C HIS A 40 10.08 -1.45 -9.67
N TYR A 41 10.94 -2.40 -10.03
CA TYR A 41 11.83 -3.06 -9.08
C TYR A 41 13.23 -3.31 -9.64
N ASP A 42 14.17 -3.55 -8.73
CA ASP A 42 15.55 -3.96 -9.00
C ASP A 42 15.98 -4.95 -7.91
N ILE A 43 16.25 -6.20 -8.26
CA ILE A 43 16.66 -7.25 -7.31
C ILE A 43 18.09 -7.71 -7.57
N GLU A 44 18.98 -7.50 -6.61
CA GLU A 44 20.36 -8.01 -6.68
C GLU A 44 20.44 -9.46 -6.18
N ASN A 45 21.13 -10.34 -6.91
CA ASN A 45 21.34 -11.74 -6.48
C ASN A 45 20.07 -12.57 -6.28
N GLY A 46 18.94 -12.15 -6.84
CA GLY A 46 17.70 -12.91 -6.84
C GLY A 46 16.94 -12.79 -8.15
N ILE A 47 15.84 -13.53 -8.24
CA ILE A 47 14.87 -13.48 -9.33
C ILE A 47 13.52 -13.21 -8.69
N LEU A 48 12.78 -12.24 -9.22
CA LEU A 48 11.42 -11.98 -8.77
C LEU A 48 10.49 -13.07 -9.30
N GLU A 49 9.67 -13.66 -8.44
CA GLU A 49 8.63 -14.59 -8.85
C GLU A 49 7.27 -13.89 -8.97
N SER A 50 6.88 -13.11 -7.96
CA SER A 50 5.63 -12.34 -8.01
C SER A 50 5.61 -11.17 -7.03
N ILE A 51 4.76 -10.19 -7.32
CA ILE A 51 4.31 -9.15 -6.39
C ILE A 51 2.79 -9.19 -6.37
N PHE A 52 2.21 -9.37 -5.19
CA PHE A 52 0.78 -9.42 -4.98
C PHE A 52 0.36 -8.38 -3.93
N LEU A 53 -0.74 -7.69 -4.16
CA LEU A 53 -1.36 -6.81 -3.16
C LEU A 53 -2.43 -7.59 -2.40
N ASP A 54 -2.31 -7.63 -1.09
CA ASP A 54 -3.39 -8.06 -0.20
C ASP A 54 -4.00 -6.83 0.50
N PRO A 55 -5.16 -6.34 0.03
CA PRO A 55 -5.79 -5.16 0.62
C PRO A 55 -6.43 -5.43 1.99
N ASP A 56 -6.69 -6.70 2.36
CA ASP A 56 -7.25 -7.05 3.68
C ASP A 56 -6.18 -6.95 4.76
N PHE A 57 -4.92 -7.26 4.40
CA PHE A 57 -3.74 -7.09 5.27
C PHE A 57 -2.98 -5.78 5.04
N ILE A 58 -3.37 -5.00 4.04
CA ILE A 58 -2.73 -3.73 3.65
C ILE A 58 -1.24 -3.96 3.37
N GLU A 59 -0.94 -4.96 2.55
CA GLU A 59 0.44 -5.37 2.29
C GLU A 59 0.70 -5.69 0.82
N LEU A 60 1.95 -5.48 0.39
CA LEU A 60 2.50 -6.13 -0.78
C LEU A 60 3.29 -7.35 -0.34
N LEU A 61 2.91 -8.51 -0.85
CA LEU A 61 3.62 -9.78 -0.72
C LEU A 61 4.51 -9.98 -1.95
N ILE A 62 5.81 -10.02 -1.74
CA ILE A 62 6.80 -10.27 -2.78
C ILE A 62 7.36 -11.68 -2.58
N THR A 63 7.30 -12.51 -3.62
CA THR A 63 7.95 -13.82 -3.65
C THR A 63 9.14 -13.79 -4.59
N MET A 64 10.26 -14.34 -4.15
CA MET A 64 11.53 -14.30 -4.88
C MET A 64 12.36 -15.56 -4.65
N ASN A 65 13.30 -15.80 -5.55
CA ASN A 65 14.32 -16.83 -5.41
C ASN A 65 15.69 -16.18 -5.27
N THR A 66 16.34 -16.32 -4.11
CA THR A 66 17.61 -15.66 -3.81
C THR A 66 18.79 -16.63 -3.91
N SER A 67 19.86 -16.17 -4.54
CA SER A 67 21.08 -16.95 -4.79
C SER A 67 22.27 -16.55 -3.89
N SER A 68 22.22 -15.34 -3.34
CA SER A 68 23.18 -14.76 -2.38
C SER A 68 22.48 -13.59 -1.67
N ASP A 69 23.10 -13.05 -0.61
CA ASP A 69 22.67 -11.81 0.03
C ASP A 69 22.58 -10.68 -1.01
N GLY A 70 21.60 -9.79 -0.85
CA GLY A 70 21.33 -8.74 -1.82
C GLY A 70 20.35 -7.69 -1.30
N THR A 71 19.89 -6.85 -2.21
CA THR A 71 18.85 -5.86 -1.96
C THR A 71 17.73 -5.97 -2.96
N PHE A 72 16.51 -5.74 -2.49
CA PHE A 72 15.33 -5.53 -3.29
C PHE A 72 14.96 -4.04 -3.25
N GLU A 73 15.15 -3.34 -4.36
CA GLU A 73 14.65 -1.98 -4.56
C GLU A 73 13.27 -2.05 -5.21
N ILE A 74 12.29 -1.33 -4.66
CA ILE A 74 10.93 -1.26 -5.20
C ILE A 74 10.42 0.17 -5.16
N THR A 75 9.81 0.61 -6.26
CA THR A 75 9.09 1.88 -6.35
C THR A 75 7.59 1.61 -6.40
N ILE A 76 6.92 1.95 -5.30
CA ILE A 76 5.52 1.69 -5.03
C ILE A 76 4.71 2.97 -5.31
N PRO A 77 3.73 2.94 -6.22
CA PRO A 77 2.78 4.04 -6.36
C PRO A 77 1.97 4.21 -5.07
N ARG A 78 1.84 5.43 -4.55
CA ARG A 78 1.09 5.69 -3.30
C ARG A 78 -0.38 5.31 -3.38
N ASN A 79 -0.95 5.34 -4.58
CA ASN A 79 -2.32 4.91 -4.82
C ASN A 79 -2.47 3.37 -4.80
N LEU A 80 -1.37 2.61 -4.85
CA LEU A 80 -1.33 1.16 -4.76
C LEU A 80 -1.18 0.71 -3.29
N LEU A 81 -0.15 1.25 -2.61
CA LEU A 81 0.11 1.01 -1.20
C LEU A 81 0.84 2.24 -0.64
N ASP A 82 0.44 2.72 0.53
CA ASP A 82 1.14 3.80 1.24
C ASP A 82 1.12 3.59 2.76
N ALA A 83 2.08 4.23 3.42
CA ALA A 83 2.15 4.34 4.87
C ALA A 83 2.08 5.81 5.25
N LYS A 84 0.95 6.18 5.87
CA LYS A 84 0.65 7.52 6.37
C LYS A 84 0.03 7.46 7.76
N PHE A 85 0.32 8.51 8.54
CA PHE A 85 -0.38 8.85 9.76
C PHE A 85 -0.85 10.31 9.64
N ASP A 86 -2.17 10.52 9.74
CA ASP A 86 -2.82 11.75 9.34
C ASP A 86 -2.42 12.16 7.90
N ALA A 87 -1.97 13.41 7.71
CA ALA A 87 -1.53 13.92 6.41
C ALA A 87 -0.02 13.70 6.14
N SER A 88 0.71 13.07 7.07
CA SER A 88 2.16 12.93 6.99
C SER A 88 2.55 11.50 6.60
N ASP A 89 3.68 11.36 5.91
CA ASP A 89 4.26 10.06 5.63
C ASP A 89 4.70 9.39 6.93
N ASP A 90 4.36 8.12 7.05
CA ASP A 90 4.80 7.23 8.12
C ASP A 90 5.70 6.13 7.54
N VAL A 91 6.24 5.29 8.43
CA VAL A 91 7.08 4.15 8.09
C VAL A 91 6.25 2.96 7.63
N PHE A 92 6.79 2.18 6.70
CA PHE A 92 6.29 0.84 6.41
C PHE A 92 6.80 -0.13 7.48
N PHE A 93 6.05 -1.20 7.71
CA PHE A 93 6.53 -2.34 8.48
C PHE A 93 6.95 -3.43 7.49
N ILE A 94 8.23 -3.84 7.52
CA ILE A 94 8.78 -4.77 6.54
C ILE A 94 9.22 -6.06 7.21
N LEU A 95 8.75 -7.19 6.68
CA LEU A 95 9.18 -8.52 7.07
C LEU A 95 9.96 -9.16 5.92
N VAL A 96 11.09 -9.80 6.25
CA VAL A 96 11.82 -10.67 5.32
C VAL A 96 11.86 -12.06 5.94
N ASP A 97 11.30 -13.05 5.24
CA ASP A 97 11.09 -14.41 5.73
C ASP A 97 10.40 -14.47 7.12
N GLY A 98 9.49 -13.52 7.37
CA GLY A 98 8.74 -13.38 8.63
C GLY A 98 9.46 -12.63 9.75
N PHE A 99 10.64 -12.06 9.51
CA PHE A 99 11.39 -11.27 10.49
C PHE A 99 11.42 -9.78 10.11
N GLU A 100 11.17 -8.92 11.10
CA GLU A 100 11.24 -7.47 10.94
C GLU A 100 12.62 -7.04 10.44
N THR A 101 12.63 -6.23 9.39
CA THR A 101 13.84 -5.81 8.67
C THR A 101 13.83 -4.31 8.41
N ASP A 102 14.94 -3.65 8.75
CA ASP A 102 15.15 -2.23 8.43
C ASP A 102 15.31 -2.03 6.91
N TYR A 103 14.83 -0.90 6.41
CA TYR A 103 14.95 -0.50 5.01
C TYR A 103 15.43 0.94 4.86
N VAL A 104 15.83 1.30 3.65
CA VAL A 104 16.19 2.68 3.29
C VAL A 104 15.20 3.22 2.28
N GLU A 105 14.70 4.43 2.52
CA GLU A 105 13.86 5.16 1.58
C GLU A 105 14.68 6.22 0.84
N ILE A 106 14.71 6.17 -0.51
CA ILE A 106 15.69 6.95 -1.30
C ILE A 106 15.11 7.97 -2.29
N ASN A 107 13.93 7.74 -2.88
CA ASN A 107 13.39 8.57 -3.98
C ASN A 107 11.87 8.75 -3.91
N SER A 108 11.35 9.16 -2.76
CA SER A 108 9.90 9.35 -2.57
C SER A 108 9.43 10.75 -2.92
N ASP A 109 8.27 10.84 -3.57
CA ASP A 109 7.59 12.08 -3.92
C ASP A 109 6.10 12.00 -3.59
N SER A 110 5.26 12.89 -4.14
CA SER A 110 3.81 12.86 -3.91
C SER A 110 3.08 11.70 -4.60
N ASN A 111 3.73 10.97 -5.49
CA ASN A 111 3.13 9.92 -6.33
C ASN A 111 3.62 8.52 -5.95
N SER A 112 4.84 8.40 -5.44
CA SER A 112 5.47 7.10 -5.18
C SER A 112 6.42 7.11 -3.98
N ARG A 113 6.70 5.91 -3.47
CA ARG A 113 7.71 5.62 -2.44
C ARG A 113 8.72 4.63 -3.00
N THR A 114 10.03 4.89 -2.85
CA THR A 114 11.07 3.93 -3.25
C THR A 114 11.80 3.39 -2.04
N LEU A 115 11.68 2.07 -1.82
CA LEU A 115 12.25 1.35 -0.69
C LEU A 115 13.40 0.46 -1.17
N VAL A 116 14.47 0.38 -0.38
CA VAL A 116 15.60 -0.53 -0.57
C VAL A 116 15.67 -1.45 0.64
N ILE A 117 15.42 -2.74 0.41
CA ILE A 117 15.22 -3.74 1.46
C ILE A 117 16.35 -4.78 1.34
N PRO A 118 17.21 -4.94 2.35
CA PRO A 118 18.22 -5.98 2.35
C PRO A 118 17.59 -7.36 2.61
N PHE A 119 18.17 -8.40 2.01
CA PHE A 119 17.83 -9.80 2.29
C PHE A 119 19.09 -10.67 2.33
N PHE A 120 18.97 -11.84 2.95
CA PHE A 120 20.00 -12.87 2.99
C PHE A 120 19.74 -13.99 1.98
N SER A 121 20.78 -14.74 1.65
CA SER A 121 20.65 -15.95 0.85
C SER A 121 19.69 -16.95 1.49
N GLY A 122 18.68 -17.36 0.73
CA GLY A 122 17.65 -18.30 1.17
C GLY A 122 16.33 -17.65 1.53
N ASP A 123 16.29 -16.33 1.73
CA ASP A 123 15.05 -15.59 1.94
C ASP A 123 14.20 -15.66 0.66
N SER A 124 12.90 -15.85 0.84
CA SER A 124 11.98 -16.10 -0.28
C SER A 124 10.75 -15.20 -0.30
N VAL A 125 10.49 -14.50 0.79
CA VAL A 125 9.31 -13.64 0.97
C VAL A 125 9.72 -12.31 1.56
N ILE A 126 9.17 -11.23 1.01
CA ILE A 126 9.17 -9.90 1.62
C ILE A 126 7.72 -9.43 1.75
N ASP A 127 7.32 -9.06 2.96
CA ASP A 127 6.04 -8.40 3.23
C ASP A 127 6.29 -6.91 3.45
N ILE A 128 5.65 -6.05 2.67
CA ILE A 128 5.69 -4.60 2.83
C ILE A 128 4.31 -4.15 3.29
N ILE A 129 4.18 -3.82 4.57
CA ILE A 129 2.90 -3.51 5.20
C ILE A 129 2.77 -2.00 5.37
N GLY A 130 1.67 -1.46 4.86
CA GLY A 130 1.33 -0.03 4.90
C GLY A 130 0.17 0.29 5.85
N THR A 131 -0.42 1.47 5.66
CA THR A 131 -1.65 1.90 6.34
C THR A 131 -2.80 2.16 5.37
N ASN A 132 -2.52 2.19 4.06
CA ASN A 132 -3.52 2.28 3.01
C ASN A 132 -3.10 1.39 1.82
N ALA A 133 -4.06 0.65 1.25
CA ALA A 133 -3.87 -0.19 0.08
C ALA A 133 -4.99 0.04 -0.93
N PHE A 134 -4.66 -0.10 -2.21
CA PHE A 134 -5.64 -0.09 -3.28
C PHE A 134 -6.62 -1.24 -3.09
N ASN A 135 -7.90 -0.92 -2.99
CA ASN A 135 -8.93 -1.93 -2.91
C ASN A 135 -10.02 -1.63 -3.96
N PRO A 136 -10.01 -2.27 -5.14
CA PRO A 136 -11.00 -2.04 -6.20
C PRO A 136 -12.39 -2.55 -5.82
N PHE A 137 -12.47 -3.36 -4.75
CA PHE A 137 -13.71 -3.89 -4.19
C PHE A 137 -14.09 -3.19 -2.88
N SER A 138 -13.34 -2.15 -2.46
CA SER A 138 -13.80 -1.24 -1.43
C SER A 138 -15.01 -0.51 -1.97
N THR A 139 -16.18 -1.01 -1.60
CA THR A 139 -17.44 -0.30 -1.74
C THR A 139 -17.52 0.73 -0.62
N GLU A 140 -16.52 1.61 -0.48
CA GLU A 140 -16.74 2.86 0.23
C GLU A 140 -17.45 3.74 -0.79
N PRO A 141 -18.80 3.85 -0.75
CA PRO A 141 -19.49 4.72 -1.68
C PRO A 141 -18.96 6.13 -1.44
N GLU A 142 -18.30 6.71 -2.44
CA GLU A 142 -18.04 8.15 -2.45
C GLU A 142 -19.37 8.83 -2.17
N ILE A 143 -19.44 9.53 -1.04
CA ILE A 143 -20.72 10.03 -0.57
C ILE A 143 -21.15 11.08 -1.59
N PRO A 144 -22.30 10.90 -2.28
CA PRO A 144 -22.67 11.82 -3.33
C PRO A 144 -22.71 13.25 -2.81
N SER A 145 -22.16 14.21 -3.56
CA SER A 145 -21.98 15.59 -3.05
C SER A 145 -23.30 16.26 -2.63
N TRP A 146 -24.45 15.80 -3.12
CA TRP A 146 -25.76 16.29 -2.67
C TRP A 146 -26.06 15.99 -1.20
N ILE A 147 -25.43 14.97 -0.60
CA ILE A 147 -25.52 14.67 0.84
C ILE A 147 -24.85 15.75 1.68
N LYS A 148 -23.74 16.32 1.19
CA LYS A 148 -22.99 17.37 1.89
C LYS A 148 -23.84 18.61 2.18
N ASN A 149 -24.80 18.91 1.31
CA ASN A 149 -25.77 19.99 1.53
C ASN A 149 -26.63 19.78 2.79
N ASN A 150 -27.04 18.54 3.06
CA ASN A 150 -27.82 18.22 4.27
C ASN A 150 -26.99 18.42 5.54
N ALA A 151 -25.70 18.07 5.49
CA ALA A 151 -24.78 18.33 6.60
C ALA A 151 -24.56 19.82 6.85
N GLY A 152 -24.45 20.64 5.79
CA GLY A 152 -24.39 22.10 5.90
C GLY A 152 -25.66 22.69 6.52
N TRP A 153 -26.84 22.28 6.04
CA TRP A 153 -28.11 22.69 6.64
C TRP A 153 -28.25 22.27 8.09
N TRP A 154 -27.69 21.12 8.47
CA TRP A 154 -27.71 20.69 9.87
C TRP A 154 -26.82 21.58 10.72
N ALA A 155 -25.58 21.80 10.28
CA ALA A 155 -24.61 22.68 10.94
C ALA A 155 -25.16 24.10 11.17
N ASP A 156 -25.84 24.65 10.16
CA ASP A 156 -26.50 25.97 10.22
C ASP A 156 -27.78 26.00 11.08
N GLY A 157 -28.25 24.83 11.54
CA GLY A 157 -29.49 24.71 12.31
C GLY A 157 -30.77 24.84 11.49
N GLN A 158 -30.68 24.70 10.16
CA GLN A 158 -31.83 24.69 9.25
C GLN A 158 -32.56 23.34 9.28
N ILE A 159 -31.84 22.25 9.55
CA ILE A 159 -32.44 20.96 9.91
C ILE A 159 -32.09 20.58 11.35
N ASP A 160 -33.03 19.91 12.02
CA ASP A 160 -32.84 19.46 13.39
C ASP A 160 -32.06 18.14 13.47
N ASP A 161 -31.61 17.81 14.67
CA ASP A 161 -30.81 16.61 14.94
C ASP A 161 -31.57 15.32 14.54
N THR A 162 -32.89 15.29 14.72
CA THR A 162 -33.71 14.11 14.39
C THR A 162 -33.74 13.86 12.90
N ALA A 163 -34.01 14.90 12.10
CA ALA A 163 -34.06 14.83 10.65
C ALA A 163 -32.70 14.46 10.05
N PHE A 164 -31.63 15.02 10.60
CA PHE A 164 -30.27 14.68 10.16
C PHE A 164 -29.93 13.22 10.45
N ILE A 165 -30.18 12.72 11.66
CA ILE A 165 -29.91 11.32 12.04
C ILE A 165 -30.71 10.36 11.16
N GLN A 166 -31.99 10.62 10.92
CA GLN A 166 -32.82 9.81 10.01
C GLN A 166 -32.26 9.79 8.59
N GLY A 167 -31.75 10.92 8.11
CA GLY A 167 -31.06 11.01 6.82
C GLY A 167 -29.84 10.09 6.77
N ILE A 168 -28.96 10.15 7.78
CA ILE A 168 -27.77 9.29 7.85
C ILE A 168 -28.15 7.80 7.93
N GLN A 169 -29.13 7.44 8.77
CA GLN A 169 -29.63 6.06 8.87
C GLN A 169 -30.12 5.52 7.52
N TYR A 170 -30.85 6.35 6.77
CA TYR A 170 -31.30 5.98 5.42
C TYR A 170 -30.12 5.73 4.48
N LEU A 171 -29.11 6.61 4.49
CA LEU A 171 -27.93 6.46 3.61
C LEU A 171 -27.15 5.19 3.92
N ILE A 172 -27.05 4.83 5.20
CA ILE A 172 -26.42 3.58 5.64
C ILE A 172 -27.25 2.37 5.18
N THR A 173 -28.57 2.42 5.39
CA THR A 173 -29.48 1.32 5.02
C THR A 173 -29.48 1.04 3.50
N GLU A 174 -29.42 2.10 2.68
CA GLU A 174 -29.42 1.99 1.23
C GLU A 174 -28.02 1.74 0.63
N GLY A 175 -26.98 1.62 1.47
CA GLY A 175 -25.60 1.41 1.01
C GLY A 175 -24.99 2.61 0.27
N ILE A 176 -25.54 3.82 0.47
CA ILE A 176 -25.02 5.08 -0.07
C ILE A 176 -23.89 5.63 0.80
N MET A 177 -23.86 5.25 2.08
CA MET A 177 -22.79 5.55 3.03
C MET A 177 -22.39 4.26 3.73
N ALA A 178 -21.12 3.88 3.66
CA ALA A 178 -20.59 2.75 4.43
C ALA A 178 -19.96 3.27 5.72
N ILE A 179 -20.23 2.58 6.84
CA ILE A 179 -19.53 2.82 8.11
C ILE A 179 -18.58 1.63 8.32
N PRO A 180 -17.30 1.85 8.65
CA PRO A 180 -16.38 0.78 9.00
C PRO A 180 -16.98 -0.13 10.08
N GLN A 181 -16.60 -1.41 10.09
CA GLN A 181 -17.10 -2.39 11.05
C GLN A 181 -17.05 -1.82 12.48
N THR A 182 -18.22 -1.69 13.10
CA THR A 182 -18.37 -1.16 14.46
C THR A 182 -19.43 -1.90 15.22
N GLU A 183 -19.21 -2.06 16.53
CA GLU A 183 -20.21 -2.59 17.44
C GLU A 183 -21.24 -1.49 17.74
N SER A 184 -22.51 -1.73 17.40
CA SER A 184 -23.60 -0.84 17.78
C SER A 184 -23.71 -0.76 19.30
N GLY A 185 -23.60 0.46 19.83
CA GLY A 185 -23.78 0.70 21.26
C GLY A 185 -25.23 0.50 21.70
N VAL A 186 -25.44 0.27 23.00
CA VAL A 186 -26.80 0.26 23.58
C VAL A 186 -27.39 1.66 23.48
N SER A 187 -28.59 1.77 22.88
CA SER A 187 -29.35 3.02 22.77
C SER A 187 -29.37 3.78 24.11
N SER A 188 -28.69 4.92 24.16
CA SER A 188 -28.42 5.64 25.41
C SER A 188 -29.23 6.93 25.55
N GLY A 189 -29.95 7.37 24.50
CA GLY A 189 -30.67 8.64 24.49
C GLY A 189 -29.76 9.87 24.65
N ASN A 190 -28.45 9.69 24.43
CA ASN A 190 -27.46 10.75 24.56
C ASN A 190 -27.64 11.81 23.46
N LYS A 191 -27.44 13.07 23.83
CA LYS A 191 -27.47 14.19 22.87
C LYS A 191 -26.25 14.14 21.95
N ILE A 192 -26.43 14.53 20.70
CA ILE A 192 -25.33 14.64 19.74
C ILE A 192 -24.30 15.66 20.24
N PRO A 193 -23.01 15.28 20.36
CA PRO A 193 -21.96 16.22 20.71
C PRO A 193 -21.81 17.34 19.67
N SER A 194 -21.61 18.57 20.13
CA SER A 194 -21.48 19.73 19.22
C SER A 194 -20.31 19.63 18.24
N TRP A 195 -19.26 18.87 18.56
CA TRP A 195 -18.13 18.68 17.66
C TRP A 195 -18.51 17.91 16.38
N ILE A 196 -19.47 16.98 16.45
CA ILE A 196 -19.98 16.27 15.28
C ILE A 196 -20.66 17.26 14.33
N LYS A 197 -21.40 18.21 14.91
CA LYS A 197 -22.10 19.26 14.17
C LYS A 197 -21.14 20.24 13.48
N ASN A 198 -20.02 20.54 14.12
CA ASN A 198 -18.94 21.32 13.49
C ASN A 198 -18.31 20.56 12.33
N ASN A 199 -18.03 19.26 12.50
CA ASN A 199 -17.49 18.41 11.44
C ASN A 199 -18.43 18.34 10.23
N ALA A 200 -19.75 18.29 10.45
CA ALA A 200 -20.72 18.34 9.36
C ALA A 200 -20.63 19.63 8.53
N GLY A 201 -20.42 20.78 9.18
CA GLY A 201 -20.18 22.05 8.49
C GLY A 201 -18.87 22.04 7.70
N TRP A 202 -17.78 21.58 8.31
CA TRP A 202 -16.49 21.43 7.62
C TRP A 202 -16.55 20.45 6.45
N TRP A 203 -17.34 19.38 6.57
CA TRP A 203 -17.53 18.42 5.50
C TRP A 203 -18.35 19.01 4.35
N ALA A 204 -19.38 19.80 4.66
CA ALA A 204 -20.17 20.54 3.68
C ALA A 204 -19.33 21.56 2.89
N ASP A 205 -18.38 22.22 3.57
CA ASP A 205 -17.46 23.18 2.97
C ASP A 205 -16.26 22.53 2.25
N GLY A 206 -16.13 21.20 2.30
CA GLY A 206 -15.00 20.47 1.73
C GLY A 206 -13.67 20.65 2.48
N GLN A 207 -13.72 21.11 3.73
CA GLN A 207 -12.55 21.28 4.61
C GLN A 207 -12.09 19.96 5.24
N ILE A 208 -13.00 18.98 5.36
CA ILE A 208 -12.67 17.59 5.71
C ILE A 208 -13.23 16.65 4.64
N ASP A 209 -12.57 15.50 4.48
CA ASP A 209 -12.97 14.46 3.54
C ASP A 209 -14.11 13.58 4.09
N ASP A 210 -14.59 12.67 3.25
CA ASP A 210 -15.69 11.77 3.57
C ASP A 210 -15.32 10.84 4.73
N THR A 211 -14.08 10.34 4.76
CA THR A 211 -13.55 9.48 5.82
C THR A 211 -13.58 10.18 7.18
N ALA A 212 -13.10 11.42 7.27
CA ALA A 212 -13.12 12.19 8.52
C ALA A 212 -14.54 12.47 9.03
N PHE A 213 -15.49 12.69 8.12
CA PHE A 213 -16.90 12.81 8.50
C PHE A 213 -17.50 11.48 8.95
N ILE A 214 -17.21 10.38 8.24
CA ILE A 214 -17.65 9.02 8.56
C ILE A 214 -17.16 8.59 9.95
N GLN A 215 -15.92 8.93 10.36
CA GLN A 215 -15.43 8.68 11.73
C GLN A 215 -16.30 9.35 12.80
N GLY A 216 -16.84 10.55 12.51
CA GLY A 216 -17.83 11.20 13.38
C GLY A 216 -19.13 10.40 13.48
N ILE A 217 -19.64 9.89 12.35
CA ILE A 217 -20.84 9.05 12.33
C ILE A 217 -20.60 7.71 13.05
N GLN A 218 -19.43 7.11 12.85
CA GLN A 218 -18.97 5.89 13.52
C GLN A 218 -18.99 6.05 15.05
N TYR A 219 -18.58 7.23 15.56
CA TYR A 219 -18.69 7.55 16.98
C TYR A 219 -20.15 7.52 17.46
N LEU A 220 -21.10 8.05 16.66
CA LEU A 220 -22.52 8.05 17.03
C LEU A 220 -23.10 6.64 17.12
N VAL A 221 -22.71 5.75 16.21
CA VAL A 221 -23.09 4.32 16.22
C VAL A 221 -22.54 3.63 17.46
N THR A 222 -21.23 3.78 17.69
CA THR A 222 -20.52 3.15 18.82
C THR A 222 -21.10 3.56 20.18
N ASN A 223 -21.56 4.83 20.30
CA ASN A 223 -22.13 5.35 21.54
C ASN A 223 -23.66 5.16 21.66
N GLY A 224 -24.29 4.46 20.73
CA GLY A 224 -25.74 4.21 20.73
C GLY A 224 -26.57 5.49 20.61
N ILE A 225 -26.03 6.51 19.95
CA ILE A 225 -26.74 7.75 19.59
C ILE A 225 -27.44 7.57 18.24
N LEU A 226 -26.77 6.89 17.31
CA LEU A 226 -27.28 6.51 16.00
C LEU A 226 -27.46 4.99 15.97
N ASP A 227 -28.67 4.56 15.61
CA ASP A 227 -29.04 3.15 15.53
C ASP A 227 -29.04 2.72 14.05
N VAL A 228 -28.40 1.60 13.71
CA VAL A 228 -28.20 1.09 12.34
C VAL A 228 -28.44 -0.40 12.25
#